data_AF-A0A7V1GGA8-F1
#
_entry.id   AF-A0A7V1GGA8-F1
#
_cell.length_a   1.000
_cell.length_b   1.000
_cell.length_c   1.000
_cell.angle_alpha   90.00
_cell.angle_beta   90.00
_cell.angle_gamma   90.00
#
_symmetry.space_group_name_H-M   'P 1'
#
loop_
_entity.id
_entity.type
_entity.pdbx_description
1 polymer ?
#
loop_
_entity_poly.entity_id
_entity_poly.type
_entity_poly.pdbx_seq_one_letter_code
_entity_poly.pdbx_strand_id
1 'polypeptide(L)'
;MSVGERVQECINKLESKDPVNAFIQLSIAIDGTAKKEYPGKKTSFRCKKFLKENLPFVMWSLTNGTPSTCKDFKFEFSGKGKPSGYTSFEDIVYSVLRCSLLHEGEMPEKVTFINENHIGMHDGKMQFPVALIGSLLFSVIASSSNSNQKVFENTHFVFGEIKAYVNNMWGSEVKAKEYIRNGFEYNVEKLLESHNKPMQPTSKAPAD
;
A
#
# COMPACT_ATOMS: atom_id res chain seq x y z
N MET A 1 -13.93 -4.47 -17.24
CA MET A 1 -12.80 -5.10 -16.55
C MET A 1 -13.10 -5.27 -15.07
N SER A 2 -12.86 -6.46 -14.56
CA SER A 2 -12.90 -6.89 -13.17
C SER A 2 -11.74 -6.28 -12.35
N VAL A 3 -11.76 -6.46 -11.03
CA VAL A 3 -10.65 -6.02 -10.15
C VAL A 3 -9.38 -6.80 -10.49
N GLY A 4 -9.47 -8.12 -10.74
CA GLY A 4 -8.35 -8.94 -11.20
C GLY A 4 -7.68 -8.42 -12.46
N GLU A 5 -8.47 -8.09 -13.49
CA GLU A 5 -7.93 -7.51 -14.73
C GLU A 5 -7.26 -6.15 -14.51
N ARG A 6 -7.80 -5.31 -13.61
CA ARG A 6 -7.18 -4.03 -13.24
C ARG A 6 -5.88 -4.21 -12.45
N VAL A 7 -5.80 -5.22 -11.57
CA VAL A 7 -4.56 -5.57 -10.87
C VAL A 7 -3.51 -6.04 -11.88
N GLN A 8 -3.88 -6.92 -12.82
CA GLN A 8 -2.97 -7.37 -13.86
C GLN A 8 -2.42 -6.20 -14.68
N GLU A 9 -3.29 -5.31 -15.15
CA GLU A 9 -2.85 -4.16 -15.94
C GLU A 9 -2.00 -3.18 -15.13
N CYS A 10 -2.31 -2.98 -13.84
CA CYS A 10 -1.48 -2.20 -12.94
C CYS A 10 -0.04 -2.76 -12.88
N ILE A 11 0.10 -4.08 -12.76
CA ILE A 11 1.42 -4.74 -12.72
C ILE A 11 2.16 -4.56 -14.05
N ASN A 12 1.48 -4.80 -15.18
CA ASN A 12 2.07 -4.59 -16.52
C ASN A 12 2.59 -3.15 -16.69
N LYS A 13 1.87 -2.15 -16.18
CA LYS A 13 2.27 -0.74 -16.24
C LYS A 13 3.45 -0.42 -15.32
N LEU A 14 3.52 -1.03 -14.14
CA LEU A 14 4.71 -0.92 -13.28
C LEU A 14 5.94 -1.52 -13.96
N GLU A 15 5.82 -2.70 -14.57
CA GLU A 15 6.89 -3.34 -15.34
C GLU A 15 7.36 -2.48 -16.52
N SER A 16 6.41 -1.80 -17.18
CA SER A 16 6.67 -0.86 -18.29
C SER A 16 7.18 0.51 -17.83
N LYS A 17 7.46 0.70 -16.53
CA LYS A 17 7.92 1.96 -15.92
C LYS A 17 6.97 3.15 -16.16
N ASP A 18 5.67 2.86 -16.14
CA ASP A 18 4.59 3.84 -16.33
C ASP A 18 3.75 3.98 -15.04
N PRO A 19 4.28 4.68 -14.01
CA PRO A 19 3.65 4.74 -12.70
C PRO A 19 2.32 5.50 -12.71
N VAL A 20 2.14 6.46 -13.62
CA VAL A 20 0.88 7.20 -13.74
C VAL A 20 -0.23 6.28 -14.23
N ASN A 21 -0.01 5.56 -15.33
CA ASN A 21 -1.03 4.62 -15.79
C ASN A 21 -1.20 3.42 -14.86
N ALA A 22 -0.14 2.95 -14.19
CA ALA A 22 -0.27 1.96 -13.13
C ALA A 22 -1.22 2.45 -12.03
N PHE A 23 -1.04 3.69 -11.57
CA PHE A 23 -1.88 4.27 -10.55
C PHE A 23 -3.34 4.46 -11.01
N ILE A 24 -3.59 4.78 -12.28
CA ILE A 24 -4.95 4.81 -12.85
C ILE A 24 -5.62 3.43 -12.70
N GLN A 25 -4.92 2.35 -13.07
CA GLN A 25 -5.48 1.00 -12.96
C GLN A 25 -5.72 0.60 -11.51
N LEU A 26 -4.76 0.87 -10.64
CA LEU A 26 -4.90 0.71 -9.19
C LEU A 26 -6.11 1.49 -8.66
N SER A 27 -6.36 2.70 -9.16
CA SER A 27 -7.47 3.52 -8.71
C SER A 27 -8.82 2.88 -8.97
N ILE A 28 -8.96 2.27 -10.13
CA ILE A 28 -10.18 1.54 -10.51
C ILE A 28 -10.30 0.25 -9.68
N ALA A 29 -9.18 -0.43 -9.41
CA ALA A 29 -9.13 -1.62 -8.58
C ALA A 29 -9.54 -1.33 -7.11
N ILE A 30 -9.05 -0.21 -6.55
CA ILE A 30 -9.43 0.28 -5.21
C ILE A 30 -10.92 0.61 -5.18
N ASP A 31 -11.45 1.37 -6.13
CA ASP A 31 -12.88 1.71 -6.15
C ASP A 31 -13.75 0.44 -6.27
N GLY A 32 -13.36 -0.48 -7.15
CA GLY A 32 -14.03 -1.77 -7.31
C GLY A 32 -14.04 -2.60 -6.03
N THR A 33 -12.92 -2.65 -5.31
CA THR A 33 -12.79 -3.36 -4.02
C THR A 33 -13.61 -2.69 -2.93
N ALA A 34 -13.45 -1.36 -2.76
CA ALA A 34 -14.17 -0.58 -1.77
C ALA A 34 -15.69 -0.62 -1.99
N LYS A 35 -16.15 -0.74 -3.23
CA LYS A 35 -17.59 -0.91 -3.55
C LYS A 35 -18.15 -2.23 -3.04
N LYS A 36 -17.35 -3.30 -3.06
CA LYS A 36 -17.74 -4.62 -2.51
C LYS A 36 -17.73 -4.61 -0.98
N GLU A 37 -16.73 -3.99 -0.36
CA GLU A 37 -16.59 -3.94 1.10
C GLU A 37 -17.62 -3.01 1.76
N TYR A 38 -17.98 -1.92 1.10
CA TYR A 38 -18.90 -0.91 1.65
C TYR A 38 -20.06 -0.61 0.70
N PRO A 39 -20.96 -1.60 0.45
CA PRO A 39 -22.08 -1.44 -0.47
C PRO A 39 -23.03 -0.32 -0.01
N GLY A 40 -23.61 0.39 -0.97
CA GLY A 40 -24.54 1.50 -0.72
C GLY A 40 -23.91 2.80 -0.23
N LYS A 41 -22.58 2.86 -0.04
CA LYS A 41 -21.87 4.10 0.35
C LYS A 41 -21.34 4.87 -0.88
N LYS A 42 -21.26 6.20 -0.74
CA LYS A 42 -20.68 7.10 -1.76
C LYS A 42 -19.22 6.75 -2.04
N THR A 43 -18.76 6.97 -3.27
CA THR A 43 -17.39 6.68 -3.74
C THR A 43 -16.32 7.26 -2.84
N SER A 44 -16.47 8.53 -2.48
CA SER A 44 -15.53 9.21 -1.60
C SER A 44 -15.43 8.56 -0.23
N PHE A 45 -16.54 8.12 0.34
CA PHE A 45 -16.55 7.48 1.65
C PHE A 45 -15.85 6.12 1.59
N ARG A 46 -16.26 5.26 0.64
CA ARG A 46 -15.75 3.88 0.55
C ARG A 46 -14.25 3.84 0.27
N CYS A 47 -13.76 4.63 -0.69
CA CYS A 47 -12.33 4.62 -1.04
C CYS A 47 -11.48 5.15 0.11
N LYS A 48 -11.89 6.26 0.75
CA LYS A 48 -11.16 6.79 1.91
C LYS A 48 -11.17 5.82 3.09
N LYS A 49 -12.29 5.17 3.35
CA LYS A 49 -12.40 4.15 4.41
C LYS A 49 -11.49 2.95 4.12
N PHE A 50 -11.50 2.44 2.89
CA PHE A 50 -10.59 1.38 2.44
C PHE A 50 -9.13 1.76 2.66
N LEU A 51 -8.71 2.93 2.18
CA LEU A 51 -7.34 3.43 2.32
C LEU A 51 -6.92 3.57 3.79
N LYS A 52 -7.81 4.09 4.63
CA LYS A 52 -7.56 4.29 6.05
C LYS A 52 -7.46 2.98 6.83
N GLU A 53 -8.34 2.02 6.57
CA GLU A 53 -8.32 0.72 7.24
C GLU A 53 -7.11 -0.11 6.82
N ASN A 54 -6.64 0.04 5.58
CA ASN A 54 -5.47 -0.65 5.06
C ASN A 54 -4.14 0.10 5.30
N LEU A 55 -4.16 1.32 5.85
CA LEU A 55 -2.95 2.13 6.07
C LEU A 55 -1.85 1.39 6.86
N PRO A 56 -2.14 0.65 7.95
CA PRO A 56 -1.13 -0.15 8.63
C PRO A 56 -0.43 -1.16 7.71
N PHE A 57 -1.19 -1.86 6.87
CA PHE A 57 -0.65 -2.87 5.95
C PHE A 57 0.13 -2.23 4.79
N VAL A 58 -0.35 -1.10 4.28
CA VAL A 58 0.35 -0.30 3.26
C VAL A 58 1.70 0.17 3.81
N MET A 59 1.72 0.75 5.01
CA MET A 59 2.98 1.21 5.63
C MET A 59 3.90 0.04 5.97
N TRP A 60 3.37 -1.07 6.50
CA TRP A 60 4.13 -2.28 6.77
C TRP A 60 4.83 -2.81 5.51
N SER A 61 4.12 -2.92 4.39
CA SER A 61 4.70 -3.41 3.13
C SER A 61 5.67 -2.40 2.49
N LEU A 62 5.40 -1.10 2.63
CA LEU A 62 6.27 -0.03 2.13
C LEU A 62 7.60 0.06 2.90
N THR A 63 7.60 -0.28 4.19
CA THR A 63 8.75 -0.13 5.09
C THR A 63 9.42 -1.46 5.40
N ASN A 64 9.45 -2.37 4.42
CA ASN A 64 10.09 -3.68 4.52
C ASN A 64 9.69 -4.48 5.77
N GLY A 65 8.40 -4.49 6.08
CA GLY A 65 7.83 -5.30 7.15
C GLY A 65 7.98 -4.71 8.54
N THR A 66 8.38 -3.43 8.65
CA THR A 66 8.40 -2.73 9.93
C THR A 66 6.97 -2.67 10.49
N PRO A 67 6.72 -3.21 11.70
CA PRO A 67 5.40 -3.14 12.32
C PRO A 67 4.92 -1.70 12.42
N SER A 68 3.75 -1.44 11.87
CA SER A 68 3.14 -0.12 11.89
C SER A 68 1.73 -0.23 12.48
N THR A 69 1.48 0.56 13.52
CA THR A 69 0.12 0.82 14.03
C THR A 69 -0.42 2.16 13.50
N CYS A 70 0.22 2.71 12.47
CA CYS A 70 -0.14 4.02 11.90
C CYS A 70 -1.57 3.98 11.34
N LYS A 71 -2.47 4.70 12.01
CA LYS A 71 -3.88 4.88 11.63
C LYS A 71 -4.22 6.33 11.24
N ASP A 72 -3.28 7.23 11.45
CA ASP A 72 -3.37 8.63 11.08
C ASP A 72 -2.02 9.09 10.55
N PHE A 73 -2.01 9.54 9.30
CA PHE A 73 -0.82 10.05 8.64
C PHE A 73 -1.23 11.29 7.85
N LYS A 74 -0.62 12.43 8.17
CA LYS A 74 -1.04 13.75 7.67
C LYS A 74 0.16 14.54 7.18
N PHE A 75 -0.12 15.37 6.18
CA PHE A 75 0.85 16.27 5.57
C PHE A 75 0.30 17.68 5.55
N GLU A 76 1.18 18.65 5.78
CA GLU A 76 0.82 20.06 5.67
C GLU A 76 1.16 20.57 4.27
N PHE A 77 0.15 21.02 3.54
CA PHE A 77 0.31 21.67 2.24
C PHE A 77 0.17 23.18 2.39
N SER A 78 1.21 23.93 2.03
CA SER A 78 1.16 25.38 1.91
C SER A 78 0.57 25.82 0.56
N GLY A 79 0.04 27.05 0.51
CA GLY A 79 -0.45 27.70 -0.72
C GLY A 79 -1.93 27.44 -1.07
N LYS A 80 -2.37 28.05 -2.17
CA LYS A 80 -3.75 27.95 -2.70
C LYS A 80 -3.95 26.61 -3.45
N GLY A 81 -5.21 26.19 -3.65
CA GLY A 81 -5.57 24.94 -4.34
C GLY A 81 -5.75 23.72 -3.42
N LYS A 82 -5.99 22.54 -3.97
CA LYS A 82 -6.13 21.28 -3.21
C LYS A 82 -5.03 20.28 -3.58
N PRO A 83 -4.47 19.51 -2.62
CA PRO A 83 -4.68 19.62 -1.17
C PRO A 83 -4.09 20.93 -0.57
N SER A 84 -4.57 21.30 0.62
CA SER A 84 -4.19 22.51 1.38
C SER A 84 -4.34 22.28 2.87
N GLY A 85 -3.45 22.85 3.69
CA GLY A 85 -3.42 22.66 5.14
C GLY A 85 -3.09 21.23 5.54
N TYR A 86 -3.41 20.86 6.78
CA TYR A 86 -3.25 19.49 7.27
C TYR A 86 -4.24 18.55 6.57
N THR A 87 -3.71 17.74 5.67
CA THR A 87 -4.48 16.79 4.85
C THR A 87 -4.03 15.36 5.17
N SER A 88 -4.99 14.45 5.39
CA SER A 88 -4.67 13.05 5.68
C SER A 88 -4.23 12.29 4.43
N PHE A 89 -3.50 11.20 4.62
CA PHE A 89 -3.02 10.33 3.56
C PHE A 89 -4.17 9.82 2.68
N GLU A 90 -5.27 9.35 3.28
CA GLU A 90 -6.42 8.88 2.52
C GLU A 90 -7.07 10.00 1.69
N ASP A 91 -7.02 11.25 2.16
CA ASP A 91 -7.53 12.41 1.42
C ASP A 91 -6.63 12.76 0.24
N ILE A 92 -5.31 12.72 0.42
CA ILE A 92 -4.32 12.97 -0.63
C ILE A 92 -4.44 11.90 -1.70
N VAL A 93 -4.33 10.62 -1.31
CA VAL A 93 -4.42 9.49 -2.24
C VAL A 93 -5.78 9.54 -2.94
N TYR A 94 -6.90 9.70 -2.24
CA TYR A 94 -8.21 9.82 -2.88
C TYR A 94 -8.32 11.01 -3.86
N SER A 95 -7.67 12.14 -3.57
CA SER A 95 -7.62 13.26 -4.50
C SER A 95 -6.91 12.86 -5.79
N VAL A 96 -5.78 12.16 -5.71
CA VAL A 96 -5.06 11.63 -6.87
C VAL A 96 -5.93 10.61 -7.61
N LEU A 97 -6.49 9.61 -6.89
CA LEU A 97 -7.39 8.60 -7.44
C LEU A 97 -8.51 9.25 -8.27
N ARG A 98 -9.17 10.27 -7.70
CA ARG A 98 -10.29 10.95 -8.36
C ARG A 98 -9.85 11.73 -9.61
N CYS A 99 -8.70 12.41 -9.56
CA CYS A 99 -8.17 13.13 -10.71
C CYS A 99 -7.86 12.16 -11.86
N SER A 100 -7.14 11.08 -11.56
CA SER A 100 -6.83 10.00 -12.49
C SER A 100 -8.06 9.38 -13.16
N LEU A 101 -9.18 9.29 -12.43
CA LEU A 101 -10.44 8.73 -12.95
C LEU A 101 -11.30 9.71 -13.76
N LEU A 102 -11.24 11.01 -13.47
CA LEU A 102 -12.15 12.02 -14.05
C LEU A 102 -11.51 12.89 -15.14
N HIS A 103 -10.18 13.00 -15.18
CA HIS A 103 -9.46 13.93 -16.05
C HIS A 103 -8.51 13.20 -17.01
N GLU A 104 -8.98 12.11 -17.64
CA GLU A 104 -8.24 11.37 -18.69
C GLU A 104 -6.79 10.96 -18.33
N GLY A 105 -6.48 10.77 -17.04
CA GLY A 105 -5.16 10.33 -16.58
C GLY A 105 -4.23 11.44 -16.11
N GLU A 106 -4.69 12.69 -15.97
CA GLU A 106 -3.89 13.75 -15.37
C GLU A 106 -3.73 13.57 -13.85
N MET A 107 -2.49 13.68 -13.38
CA MET A 107 -2.15 13.71 -11.95
C MET A 107 -2.36 15.11 -11.37
N PRO A 108 -2.77 15.23 -10.09
CA PRO A 108 -2.81 16.54 -9.44
C PRO A 108 -1.42 17.19 -9.48
N GLU A 109 -1.35 18.48 -9.82
CA GLU A 109 -0.08 19.23 -9.95
C GLU A 109 0.82 19.15 -8.69
N LYS A 110 0.20 18.99 -7.52
CA LYS A 110 0.86 18.90 -6.22
C LYS A 110 1.32 17.49 -5.82
N VAL A 111 1.14 16.47 -6.67
CA VAL A 111 1.55 15.09 -6.35
C VAL A 111 2.31 14.49 -7.53
N THR A 112 3.47 13.89 -7.25
CA THR A 112 4.26 13.18 -8.24
C THR A 112 4.74 11.83 -7.70
N PHE A 113 4.92 10.87 -8.61
CA PHE A 113 5.63 9.62 -8.29
C PHE A 113 7.11 9.75 -8.64
N ILE A 114 7.96 9.27 -7.73
CA ILE A 114 9.42 9.28 -7.88
C ILE A 114 9.99 7.87 -7.67
N ASN A 115 11.11 7.56 -8.33
CA ASN A 115 11.80 6.29 -8.16
C ASN A 115 12.82 6.35 -7.02
N GLU A 116 12.38 6.81 -5.86
CA GLU A 116 13.17 6.94 -4.64
C GLU A 116 12.54 6.11 -3.51
N ASN A 117 13.24 5.98 -2.39
CA ASN A 117 12.82 5.18 -1.23
C ASN A 117 12.19 6.00 -0.09
N HIS A 118 11.68 7.21 -0.39
CA HIS A 118 11.10 8.10 0.62
C HIS A 118 9.78 8.72 0.17
N ILE A 119 8.96 9.10 1.15
CA ILE A 119 7.84 10.02 0.98
C ILE A 119 8.32 11.39 1.45
N GLY A 120 8.20 12.43 0.63
CA GLY A 120 8.76 13.74 0.94
C GLY A 120 8.07 14.89 0.25
N MET A 121 8.18 16.08 0.83
CA MET A 121 7.75 17.32 0.19
C MET A 121 8.94 17.98 -0.50
N HIS A 122 8.80 18.30 -1.78
CA HIS A 122 9.80 19.01 -2.57
C HIS A 122 9.13 20.09 -3.41
N ASP A 123 9.58 21.34 -3.31
CA ASP A 123 9.01 22.49 -4.03
C ASP A 123 7.48 22.62 -3.92
N GLY A 124 6.95 22.35 -2.72
CA GLY A 124 5.50 22.39 -2.45
C GLY A 124 4.69 21.25 -3.05
N LYS A 125 5.35 20.25 -3.66
CA LYS A 125 4.75 19.02 -4.18
C LYS A 125 5.05 17.85 -3.26
N MET A 126 4.03 17.01 -3.06
CA MET A 126 4.19 15.72 -2.43
C MET A 126 4.80 14.75 -3.42
N GLN A 127 5.91 14.13 -3.03
CA GLN A 127 6.55 13.07 -3.76
C GLN A 127 6.24 11.74 -3.09
N PHE A 128 5.63 10.83 -3.84
CA PHE A 128 5.41 9.45 -3.42
C PHE A 128 6.37 8.51 -4.14
N PRO A 129 6.94 7.53 -3.44
CA PRO A 129 7.76 6.52 -4.09
C PRO A 129 6.88 5.64 -4.98
N VAL A 130 7.36 5.19 -6.13
CA VAL A 130 6.64 4.21 -6.98
C VAL A 130 6.28 2.95 -6.19
N ALA A 131 7.12 2.57 -5.21
CA ALA A 131 6.84 1.46 -4.28
C ALA A 131 5.49 1.60 -3.55
N LEU A 132 5.00 2.83 -3.32
CA LEU A 132 3.69 3.06 -2.70
C LEU A 132 2.55 2.50 -3.55
N ILE A 133 2.68 2.51 -4.88
CA ILE A 133 1.69 1.90 -5.79
C ILE A 133 1.62 0.40 -5.53
N GLY A 134 2.78 -0.27 -5.39
CA GLY A 134 2.87 -1.68 -5.04
C GLY A 134 2.25 -1.99 -3.67
N SER A 135 2.58 -1.19 -2.64
CA SER A 135 2.02 -1.35 -1.30
C SER A 135 0.50 -1.18 -1.26
N LEU A 136 -0.04 -0.19 -1.97
CA LEU A 136 -1.48 -0.03 -2.13
C LEU A 136 -2.10 -1.19 -2.91
N LEU A 137 -1.43 -1.68 -3.96
CA LEU A 137 -1.90 -2.81 -4.75
C LEU A 137 -1.98 -4.10 -3.91
N PHE A 138 -1.05 -4.32 -2.97
CA PHE A 138 -1.13 -5.45 -2.04
C PHE A 138 -2.39 -5.41 -1.19
N SER A 139 -2.88 -4.24 -0.77
CA SER A 139 -4.16 -4.14 -0.04
C SER A 139 -5.36 -4.62 -0.87
N VAL A 140 -5.33 -4.39 -2.18
CA VAL A 140 -6.37 -4.87 -3.11
C VAL A 140 -6.26 -6.38 -3.32
N ILE A 141 -5.04 -6.89 -3.51
CA ILE A 141 -4.75 -8.33 -3.66
C ILE A 141 -5.16 -9.10 -2.39
N ALA A 142 -4.86 -8.56 -1.21
CA ALA A 142 -5.12 -9.18 0.07
C ALA A 142 -6.60 -9.17 0.49
N SER A 143 -7.44 -8.30 -0.12
CA SER A 143 -8.85 -8.18 0.25
C SER A 143 -9.63 -9.46 -0.10
N SER A 144 -10.21 -10.09 0.92
CA SER A 144 -11.06 -11.28 0.78
C SER A 144 -12.31 -11.03 -0.07
N SER A 145 -12.74 -9.77 -0.19
CA SER A 145 -13.84 -9.34 -1.09
C SER A 145 -13.53 -9.57 -2.58
N ASN A 146 -12.26 -9.81 -2.93
CA ASN A 146 -11.83 -10.11 -4.28
C ASN A 146 -11.58 -11.60 -4.52
N SER A 147 -11.78 -12.47 -3.54
CA SER A 147 -11.45 -13.91 -3.58
C SER A 147 -12.00 -14.71 -4.77
N ASN A 148 -13.08 -14.23 -5.41
CA ASN A 148 -13.68 -14.85 -6.59
C ASN A 148 -13.03 -14.44 -7.92
N GLN A 149 -11.90 -13.73 -7.88
CA GLN A 149 -11.17 -13.25 -9.05
C GLN A 149 -9.72 -13.74 -8.99
N LYS A 150 -8.98 -13.55 -10.07
CA LYS A 150 -7.56 -13.87 -10.15
C LYS A 150 -6.88 -13.04 -11.24
N VAL A 151 -5.55 -13.08 -11.25
CA VAL A 151 -4.72 -12.55 -12.33
C VAL A 151 -4.17 -13.71 -13.17
N PHE A 152 -3.32 -13.42 -14.17
CA PHE A 152 -2.66 -14.49 -14.93
C PHE A 152 -1.77 -15.35 -14.02
N GLU A 153 -1.69 -16.65 -14.31
CA GLU A 153 -1.04 -17.62 -13.40
C GLU A 153 0.43 -17.32 -13.13
N ASN A 154 1.14 -16.75 -14.11
CA ASN A 154 2.56 -16.43 -13.99
C ASN A 154 2.84 -15.02 -13.45
N THR A 155 1.81 -14.25 -13.10
CA THR A 155 1.99 -12.89 -12.56
C THR A 155 2.56 -12.97 -11.15
N HIS A 156 3.72 -12.36 -10.94
CA HIS A 156 4.45 -12.44 -9.68
C HIS A 156 5.19 -11.15 -9.38
N PHE A 157 5.48 -10.93 -8.11
CA PHE A 157 6.49 -9.98 -7.65
C PHE A 157 7.78 -10.74 -7.35
N VAL A 158 8.92 -10.08 -7.57
CA VAL A 158 10.21 -10.60 -7.16
C VAL A 158 10.65 -9.85 -5.91
N PHE A 159 10.91 -10.58 -4.84
CA PHE A 159 11.51 -10.03 -3.64
C PHE A 159 12.74 -10.85 -3.27
N GLY A 160 13.92 -10.24 -3.37
CA GLY A 160 15.19 -10.97 -3.30
C GLY A 160 15.23 -12.06 -4.38
N GLU A 161 15.43 -13.31 -3.96
CA GLU A 161 15.44 -14.48 -4.85
C GLU A 161 14.05 -15.14 -5.01
N ILE A 162 13.03 -14.63 -4.30
CA ILE A 162 11.73 -15.28 -4.19
C ILE A 162 10.74 -14.69 -5.19
N LYS A 163 10.08 -15.58 -5.94
CA LYS A 163 8.92 -15.25 -6.77
C LYS A 163 7.64 -15.40 -5.96
N ALA A 164 7.04 -14.28 -5.60
CA ALA A 164 5.74 -14.20 -4.96
C ALA A 164 4.62 -14.13 -6.00
N TYR A 165 4.09 -15.29 -6.41
CA TYR A 165 2.97 -15.34 -7.35
C TYR A 165 1.72 -14.68 -6.75
N VAL A 166 1.10 -13.79 -7.52
CA VAL A 166 -0.02 -12.95 -7.05
C VAL A 166 -1.22 -13.80 -6.64
N ASN A 167 -1.52 -14.85 -7.42
CA ASN A 167 -2.63 -15.76 -7.11
C ASN A 167 -2.43 -16.50 -5.77
N ASN A 168 -1.21 -16.67 -5.28
CA ASN A 168 -0.94 -17.30 -3.98
C ASN A 168 -1.24 -16.37 -2.79
N MET A 169 -1.19 -15.05 -3.01
CA MET A 169 -1.50 -14.02 -2.01
C MET A 169 -2.98 -13.61 -2.04
N TRP A 170 -3.68 -13.96 -3.11
CA TRP A 170 -5.00 -13.42 -3.43
C TRP A 170 -6.06 -13.72 -2.37
N GLY A 171 -6.76 -12.68 -1.93
CA GLY A 171 -7.81 -12.74 -0.92
C GLY A 171 -7.33 -13.02 0.50
N SER A 172 -6.03 -12.94 0.78
CA SER A 172 -5.48 -13.21 2.11
C SER A 172 -4.33 -12.29 2.50
N GLU A 173 -4.57 -11.36 3.44
CA GLU A 173 -3.53 -10.51 4.03
C GLU A 173 -2.42 -11.34 4.70
N VAL A 174 -2.77 -12.46 5.35
CA VAL A 174 -1.80 -13.34 6.00
C VAL A 174 -0.82 -13.92 4.97
N LYS A 175 -1.33 -14.48 3.87
CA LYS A 175 -0.47 -15.00 2.79
C LYS A 175 0.32 -13.89 2.12
N ALA A 176 -0.31 -12.74 1.85
CA ALA A 176 0.38 -11.58 1.29
C ALA A 176 1.57 -11.18 2.17
N LYS A 177 1.38 -11.05 3.49
CA LYS A 177 2.47 -10.77 4.44
C LYS A 177 3.55 -11.84 4.42
N GLU A 178 3.20 -13.12 4.37
CA GLU A 178 4.17 -14.23 4.31
C GLU A 178 5.08 -14.12 3.08
N TYR A 179 4.49 -13.98 1.89
CA TYR A 179 5.26 -13.86 0.64
C TYR A 179 6.10 -12.59 0.58
N ILE A 180 5.54 -11.45 0.98
CA ILE A 180 6.24 -10.16 1.00
C ILE A 180 7.41 -10.22 1.99
N ARG A 181 7.19 -10.77 3.19
CA ARG A 181 8.21 -10.85 4.25
C ARG A 181 9.38 -11.75 3.88
N ASN A 182 9.14 -12.84 3.16
CA ASN A 182 10.23 -13.71 2.71
C ASN A 182 11.20 -12.98 1.77
N GLY A 183 10.74 -11.87 1.19
CA GLY A 183 11.53 -10.95 0.40
C GLY A 183 12.45 -9.99 1.15
N PHE A 184 12.28 -9.86 2.46
CA PHE A 184 13.03 -8.89 3.26
C PHE A 184 14.30 -9.51 3.81
N GLU A 185 15.36 -8.71 3.85
CA GLU A 185 16.66 -9.10 4.41
C GLU A 185 16.53 -9.54 5.89
N TYR A 186 15.64 -8.87 6.64
CA TYR A 186 15.40 -9.14 8.05
C TYR A 186 13.92 -9.37 8.34
N ASN A 187 13.64 -10.32 9.22
CA ASN A 187 12.33 -10.43 9.85
C ASN A 187 12.27 -9.45 11.03
N VAL A 188 11.92 -8.19 10.74
CA VAL A 188 11.87 -7.09 11.72
C VAL A 188 10.95 -7.42 12.89
N GLU A 189 9.83 -8.11 12.66
CA GLU A 189 8.92 -8.56 13.72
C GLU A 189 9.62 -9.51 14.70
N LYS A 190 10.31 -10.55 14.20
CA LYS A 190 11.08 -11.47 15.05
C LYS A 190 12.22 -10.76 15.79
N LEU A 191 12.88 -9.80 15.14
CA LEU A 191 13.92 -9.00 15.78
C LEU A 191 13.35 -8.17 16.93
N LEU A 192 12.20 -7.52 16.74
CA LEU A 192 11.55 -6.75 17.80
C LEU A 192 11.04 -7.66 18.93
N GLU A 193 10.51 -8.84 18.63
CA GLU A 193 10.13 -9.83 19.63
C GLU A 193 11.33 -10.27 20.48
N SER A 194 12.50 -10.48 19.88
CA SER A 194 13.71 -10.87 20.63
C SER A 194 14.23 -9.73 21.51
N HIS A 195 14.14 -8.48 21.05
CA HIS A 195 14.55 -7.31 21.83
C HIS A 195 13.58 -7.00 22.98
N ASN A 196 12.29 -7.23 22.79
CA ASN A 196 11.25 -6.93 23.79
C ASN A 196 11.02 -8.06 24.80
N LYS A 197 11.73 -9.20 24.70
CA LYS A 197 11.71 -10.22 25.74
C LYS A 197 12.37 -9.65 27.00
N PRO A 198 11.69 -9.67 28.17
CA PRO A 198 12.33 -9.25 29.41
C PRO A 198 13.56 -10.12 29.65
N MET A 199 14.69 -9.50 30.02
CA MET A 199 15.87 -10.23 30.48
C MET A 199 15.42 -11.20 31.57
N GLN A 200 15.69 -12.51 31.38
CA GLN A 200 15.49 -13.46 32.46
C GLN A 200 16.37 -13.02 33.64
N PRO A 201 15.84 -12.98 34.88
CA PRO A 201 16.67 -12.69 36.03
C PRO A 201 17.79 -13.74 36.07
N THR A 202 19.03 -13.29 35.98
CA THR A 202 20.21 -14.12 36.17
C THR A 202 20.06 -14.86 37.50
N SER A 203 20.16 -16.19 37.45
CA SER A 203 20.00 -17.08 38.60
C SER A 203 20.77 -16.58 39.82
N LYS A 204 20.08 -16.61 40.96
CA LYS A 204 20.52 -16.26 42.32
C LYS A 204 22.02 -16.40 42.56
N ALA A 205 22.62 -15.38 43.16
CA ALA A 205 23.91 -15.46 43.82
C ALA A 205 23.93 -16.66 44.79
N PRO A 206 25.05 -17.40 44.90
CA PRO A 206 25.18 -18.46 45.88
C PRO A 206 24.95 -17.88 47.28
N ALA A 207 24.10 -18.53 48.06
CA ALA A 207 23.93 -18.21 49.46
C ALA A 207 25.17 -18.70 50.22
N ASP A 208 25.84 -17.77 50.90
CA ASP A 208 26.90 -18.04 51.87
C ASP A 208 26.35 -18.73 53.12
#